data_AF-A0A9Q1C6K1-F1
#
_entry.id   AF-A0A9Q1C6K1-F1
#
_cell.length_a   1.000
_cell.length_b   1.000
_cell.length_c   1.000
_cell.angle_alpha   90.00
_cell.angle_beta   90.00
_cell.angle_gamma   90.00
#
_symmetry.space_group_name_H-M   'P 1'
#
loop_
_entity.id
_entity.type
_entity.pdbx_description
1 polymer ?
#
loop_
_entity_poly.entity_id
_entity_poly.type
_entity_poly.pdbx_seq_one_letter_code
_entity_poly.pdbx_strand_id
1 'polypeptide(L)'
;MEKYKARAQTLTIQYRMHEEICRFPSDSFYEGQLETAHQVINRKPDTYTENIWPGGPAYPRVFCHVVGEEETLTVRSEEGNEMSRSNPQEICHVVRIVGTFLNQLGVSPEKLVVLSQYRLQCAQIEEKLAAEGLHQVKVATVIKSQGSEWDYVILSTVRSKPKIEIEDKPGKGWKLRHLGFTMDENQMNVALTRARRGLVVVGNKYLLGTLDKWKAMLHHYSETNSLVAARDFLF
;
A
#
# COMPACT_ATOMS: atom_id res chain seq x y z
N MET A 1 -22.74 -10.56 -17.17
CA MET A 1 -21.54 -9.75 -17.44
C MET A 1 -20.53 -10.40 -18.39
N GLU A 2 -20.79 -11.58 -18.97
CA GLU A 2 -19.88 -12.22 -19.94
C GLU A 2 -20.00 -11.71 -21.38
N LYS A 3 -21.09 -11.04 -21.75
CA LYS A 3 -21.37 -10.61 -23.14
C LYS A 3 -20.49 -9.46 -23.69
N TYR A 4 -19.64 -8.84 -22.87
CA TYR A 4 -18.81 -7.68 -23.27
C TYR A 4 -17.29 -7.90 -23.21
N LYS A 5 -16.81 -9.04 -22.70
CA LYS A 5 -15.36 -9.33 -22.65
C LYS A 5 -14.70 -9.36 -24.04
N ALA A 6 -15.43 -9.81 -25.07
CA ALA A 6 -14.92 -9.92 -26.44
C ALA A 6 -14.81 -8.57 -27.20
N ARG A 7 -15.27 -7.46 -26.61
CA ARG A 7 -15.21 -6.11 -27.20
C ARG A 7 -14.44 -5.11 -26.33
N ALA A 8 -13.87 -5.54 -25.22
CA ALA A 8 -13.04 -4.70 -24.39
C ALA A 8 -11.65 -4.61 -25.02
N GLN A 9 -11.25 -3.42 -25.47
CA GLN A 9 -9.85 -3.12 -25.75
C GLN A 9 -9.16 -2.74 -24.45
N THR A 10 -8.17 -3.55 -24.04
CA THR A 10 -7.29 -3.20 -22.93
C THR A 10 -6.39 -2.07 -23.39
N LEU A 11 -6.43 -0.93 -22.70
CA LEU A 11 -5.44 0.11 -22.89
C LEU A 11 -4.13 -0.35 -22.25
N THR A 12 -3.13 -0.61 -23.09
CA THR A 12 -1.82 -1.15 -22.68
C THR A 12 -0.84 -0.05 -22.25
N ILE A 13 -1.08 1.21 -22.60
CA ILE A 13 -0.17 2.31 -22.22
C ILE A 13 -0.73 3.07 -21.00
N GLN A 14 0.07 3.18 -19.94
CA GLN A 14 -0.23 3.99 -18.77
C GLN A 14 0.65 5.25 -18.71
N TYR A 15 0.04 6.38 -18.34
CA TYR A 15 0.65 7.72 -18.32
C TYR A 15 0.84 8.28 -16.90
N ARG A 16 0.75 7.42 -15.89
CA ARG A 16 0.56 7.80 -14.49
C ARG A 16 1.77 7.48 -13.61
N MET A 17 2.05 6.19 -13.47
CA MET A 17 2.95 5.62 -12.47
C MET A 17 4.39 5.60 -12.99
N HIS A 18 5.34 5.85 -12.10
CA HIS A 18 6.73 5.50 -12.34
C HIS A 18 6.83 4.03 -12.80
N GLU A 19 7.68 3.74 -13.79
CA GLU A 19 7.80 2.41 -14.42
C GLU A 19 7.96 1.29 -13.39
N GLU A 20 8.85 1.55 -12.43
CA GLU A 20 9.21 0.64 -11.36
C GLU A 20 8.07 0.45 -10.32
N ILE A 21 7.11 1.37 -10.21
CA ILE A 21 5.84 1.14 -9.47
C ILE A 21 4.86 0.31 -10.32
N CYS A 22 4.83 0.54 -11.64
CA CYS A 22 3.93 -0.11 -12.60
C CYS A 22 4.30 -1.57 -12.87
N ARG A 23 5.57 -1.93 -12.76
CA ARG A 23 6.10 -3.25 -13.12
C ARG A 23 5.36 -4.40 -12.44
N PHE A 24 5.27 -4.37 -11.10
CA PHE A 24 4.58 -5.44 -10.38
C PHE A 24 3.09 -5.53 -10.73
N PRO A 25 2.29 -4.43 -10.73
CA PRO A 25 0.91 -4.50 -11.15
C PRO A 25 0.73 -5.02 -12.59
N SER A 26 1.59 -4.59 -13.52
CA SER A 26 1.59 -5.05 -14.90
C SER A 26 1.74 -6.57 -14.99
N ASP A 27 2.81 -7.10 -14.39
CA ASP A 27 3.12 -8.54 -14.42
C ASP A 27 2.04 -9.37 -13.70
N SER A 28 1.52 -8.86 -12.59
CA SER A 28 0.65 -9.63 -11.71
C SER A 28 -0.84 -9.55 -12.07
N PHE A 29 -1.32 -8.45 -12.66
CA PHE A 29 -2.76 -8.26 -12.92
C PHE A 29 -3.09 -8.03 -14.39
N TYR A 30 -2.10 -7.72 -15.23
CA TYR A 30 -2.28 -7.37 -16.64
C TYR A 30 -1.40 -8.20 -17.59
N GLU A 31 -0.92 -9.36 -17.16
CA GLU A 31 -0.11 -10.28 -17.98
C GLU A 31 1.15 -9.63 -18.58
N GLY A 32 1.70 -8.61 -17.91
CA GLY A 32 2.86 -7.84 -18.39
C GLY A 32 2.54 -6.89 -19.55
N GLN A 33 1.27 -6.72 -19.91
CA GLN A 33 0.85 -5.92 -21.07
C GLN A 33 0.77 -4.41 -20.79
N LEU A 34 0.94 -3.97 -19.53
CA LEU A 34 0.88 -2.56 -19.17
C LEU A 34 2.26 -1.91 -19.30
N GLU A 35 2.43 -1.07 -20.32
CA GLU A 35 3.63 -0.32 -20.65
C GLU A 35 3.56 1.13 -20.13
N THR A 36 4.70 1.65 -19.67
CA THR A 36 4.80 3.03 -19.20
C THR A 36 5.11 3.97 -20.36
N ALA A 37 4.30 4.99 -20.57
CA ALA A 37 4.53 5.97 -21.64
C ALA A 37 5.90 6.67 -21.45
N HIS A 38 6.63 6.92 -22.55
CA HIS A 38 7.93 7.59 -22.54
C HIS A 38 7.94 8.94 -21.78
N GLN A 39 6.83 9.67 -21.81
CA GLN A 39 6.68 10.94 -21.08
C GLN A 39 6.76 10.78 -19.55
N VAL A 40 6.40 9.61 -19.02
CA VAL A 40 6.46 9.30 -17.59
C VAL A 40 7.84 8.76 -17.22
N ILE A 41 8.45 7.93 -18.08
CA ILE A 41 9.84 7.45 -17.91
C ILE A 41 10.80 8.64 -17.78
N ASN A 42 10.57 9.69 -18.59
CA ASN A 42 11.39 10.90 -18.58
C ASN A 42 11.00 11.94 -17.52
N ARG A 43 10.03 11.65 -16.63
CA ARG A 43 9.72 12.58 -15.51
C ARG A 43 10.90 12.58 -14.55
N LYS A 44 11.49 13.76 -14.34
CA LYS A 44 12.50 13.95 -13.31
C LYS A 44 11.91 13.56 -11.94
N PRO A 45 12.64 12.77 -11.12
CA PRO A 45 12.27 12.54 -9.73
C PRO A 45 12.08 13.88 -9.01
N ASP A 46 11.21 13.90 -8.01
CA ASP A 46 11.21 15.03 -7.08
C ASP A 46 12.54 15.01 -6.33
N THR A 47 13.34 16.07 -6.47
CA THR A 47 14.68 16.16 -5.87
C THR A 47 14.67 15.96 -4.35
N TYR A 48 13.57 16.30 -3.70
CA TYR A 48 13.41 16.16 -2.25
C TYR A 48 13.08 14.73 -1.78
N THR A 49 12.76 13.78 -2.67
CA THR A 49 12.49 12.37 -2.28
C THR A 49 13.45 11.37 -2.91
N GLU A 50 14.43 11.79 -3.70
CA GLU A 50 15.32 10.87 -4.43
C GLU A 50 16.19 10.00 -3.50
N ASN A 51 16.60 10.54 -2.34
CA ASN A 51 17.56 9.90 -1.44
C ASN A 51 16.93 9.09 -0.31
N ILE A 52 15.59 9.00 -0.26
CA ILE A 52 14.90 8.29 0.82
C ILE A 52 14.65 6.81 0.52
N TRP A 53 14.73 6.41 -0.74
CA TRP A 53 14.36 5.06 -1.16
C TRP A 53 15.50 4.06 -0.92
N PRO A 54 15.28 2.96 -0.19
CA PRO A 54 16.34 1.99 0.12
C PRO A 54 16.96 1.33 -1.12
N GLY A 55 16.17 1.09 -2.17
CA GLY A 55 16.67 0.58 -3.45
C GLY A 55 17.39 1.64 -4.29
N GLY A 56 17.46 2.88 -3.84
CA GLY A 56 17.96 4.03 -4.59
C GLY A 56 16.88 4.75 -5.39
N PRO A 57 17.22 5.89 -6.03
CA PRO A 57 16.26 6.78 -6.68
C PRO A 57 15.50 6.14 -7.86
N ALA A 58 16.05 5.08 -8.45
CA ALA A 58 15.39 4.32 -9.52
C ALA A 58 14.20 3.48 -9.02
N TYR A 59 14.13 3.19 -7.72
CA TYR A 59 13.12 2.32 -7.12
C TYR A 59 12.32 3.09 -6.09
N PRO A 60 11.40 4.00 -6.50
CA PRO A 60 10.64 4.84 -5.58
C PRO A 60 9.49 4.07 -4.93
N ARG A 61 9.82 2.93 -4.33
CA ARG A 61 8.90 2.05 -3.64
C ARG A 61 9.62 1.28 -2.54
N VAL A 62 8.90 1.02 -1.45
CA VAL A 62 9.42 0.27 -0.32
C VAL A 62 8.31 -0.52 0.37
N PHE A 63 8.64 -1.72 0.83
CA PHE A 63 7.84 -2.49 1.77
C PHE A 63 8.53 -2.43 3.14
N CYS A 64 7.84 -1.83 4.10
CA CYS A 64 8.24 -1.65 5.48
C CYS A 64 7.64 -2.77 6.33
N HIS A 65 8.45 -3.77 6.63
CA HIS A 65 8.04 -4.91 7.44
C HIS A 65 7.88 -4.56 8.91
N VAL A 66 6.69 -4.81 9.45
CA VAL A 66 6.40 -4.77 10.88
C VAL A 66 5.53 -5.96 11.28
N VAL A 67 5.80 -6.52 12.46
CA VAL A 67 4.90 -7.46 13.14
C VAL A 67 4.23 -6.66 14.24
N GLY A 68 2.90 -6.67 14.26
CA GLY A 68 2.10 -5.92 15.22
C GLY A 68 0.99 -6.78 15.80
N GLU A 69 0.24 -6.20 16.72
CA GLU A 69 -0.91 -6.84 17.36
C GLU A 69 -2.18 -6.19 16.83
N GLU A 70 -3.15 -7.01 16.42
CA GLU A 70 -4.40 -6.53 15.83
C GLU A 70 -5.40 -6.19 16.94
N GLU A 71 -5.94 -4.98 16.91
CA GLU A 71 -7.13 -4.61 17.68
C GLU A 71 -8.38 -4.85 16.83
N THR A 72 -9.50 -5.16 17.48
CA THR A 72 -10.79 -5.35 16.80
C THR A 72 -11.87 -4.57 17.52
N LEU A 73 -12.59 -3.72 16.77
CA LEU A 73 -13.73 -2.97 17.28
C LEU A 73 -14.87 -2.99 16.26
N THR A 74 -16.09 -2.94 16.78
CA THR A 74 -17.29 -2.78 15.97
C THR A 74 -17.40 -1.33 15.51
N VAL A 75 -17.38 -1.10 14.19
CA VAL A 75 -17.53 0.23 13.59
C VAL A 75 -18.90 0.30 12.91
N ARG A 76 -19.59 1.44 13.06
CA ARG A 76 -20.85 1.69 12.34
C ARG A 76 -20.55 1.90 10.85
N SER A 77 -21.25 1.16 9.99
CA SER A 77 -21.26 1.35 8.55
C SER A 77 -22.67 1.66 8.06
N GLU A 78 -22.80 2.14 6.82
CA GLU A 78 -24.09 2.37 6.15
C GLU A 78 -24.91 1.07 6.01
N GLU A 79 -24.24 -0.09 6.04
CA GLU A 79 -24.85 -1.43 5.94
C GLU A 79 -25.01 -2.13 7.30
N GLY A 80 -24.68 -1.46 8.42
CA GLY A 80 -24.76 -2.00 9.77
C GLY A 80 -23.44 -2.00 10.55
N ASN A 81 -23.43 -2.65 11.71
CA ASN A 81 -22.23 -2.80 12.53
C ASN A 81 -21.25 -3.80 11.89
N GLU A 82 -20.03 -3.36 11.58
CA GLU A 82 -18.97 -4.19 10.98
C GLU A 82 -17.80 -4.34 11.95
N MET A 83 -17.31 -5.56 12.16
CA MET A 83 -16.09 -5.81 12.92
C MET A 83 -14.88 -5.35 12.10
N SER A 84 -14.31 -4.20 12.45
CA SER A 84 -13.13 -3.64 11.80
C SER A 84 -11.88 -3.88 12.65
N ARG A 85 -10.71 -3.73 12.03
CA ARG A 85 -9.42 -4.01 12.67
C ARG A 85 -8.48 -2.83 12.54
N SER A 86 -7.55 -2.75 13.48
CA SER A 86 -6.42 -1.83 13.41
C SER A 86 -5.16 -2.49 13.98
N ASN A 87 -4.03 -1.85 13.74
CA ASN A 87 -2.72 -2.30 14.16
C ASN A 87 -1.91 -1.08 14.60
N PRO A 88 -1.86 -0.78 15.92
CA PRO A 88 -1.18 0.40 16.45
C PRO A 88 0.29 0.52 16.04
N GLN A 89 1.00 -0.61 15.89
CA GLN A 89 2.40 -0.63 15.47
C GLN A 89 2.54 -0.14 14.02
N GLU A 90 1.66 -0.57 13.10
CA GLU A 90 1.61 0.00 11.75
C GLU A 90 1.29 1.50 11.77
N ILE A 91 0.34 1.93 12.61
CA ILE A 91 -0.06 3.35 12.73
C ILE A 91 1.12 4.22 13.12
N CYS A 92 1.90 3.81 14.14
CA CYS A 92 3.08 4.54 14.57
C CYS A 92 4.09 4.74 13.44
N HIS A 93 4.35 3.70 12.63
CA HIS A 93 5.25 3.82 11.49
C HIS A 93 4.67 4.71 10.39
N VAL A 94 3.38 4.56 10.08
CA VAL A 94 2.70 5.39 9.07
C VAL A 94 2.76 6.87 9.44
N VAL A 95 2.41 7.23 10.67
CA VAL A 95 2.41 8.63 11.14
C VAL A 95 3.80 9.24 11.10
N ARG A 96 4.83 8.49 11.52
CA ARG A 96 6.23 8.95 11.42
C ARG A 96 6.67 9.17 9.97
N ILE A 97 6.31 8.26 9.06
CA ILE A 97 6.61 8.40 7.64
C ILE A 97 5.90 9.64 7.07
N VAL A 98 4.62 9.84 7.37
CA VAL A 98 3.88 11.06 6.98
C VAL A 98 4.57 12.32 7.50
N GLY A 99 4.94 12.35 8.79
CA GLY A 99 5.65 13.48 9.38
C GLY A 99 6.98 13.77 8.69
N THR A 100 7.72 12.75 8.29
CA THR A 100 8.98 12.91 7.53
C THR A 100 8.72 13.52 6.15
N PHE A 101 7.75 12.99 5.40
CA PHE A 101 7.37 13.52 4.09
C PHE A 101 7.00 15.00 4.14
N LEU A 102 6.16 15.40 5.10
CA LEU A 102 5.68 16.78 5.19
C LEU A 102 6.74 17.71 5.80
N ASN A 103 7.28 17.37 6.97
CA ASN A 103 8.06 18.31 7.78
C ASN A 103 9.55 18.35 7.38
N GLN A 104 10.10 17.25 6.86
CA GLN A 104 11.52 17.17 6.51
C GLN A 104 11.75 17.28 5.00
N LEU A 105 10.91 16.62 4.20
CA LEU A 105 11.05 16.61 2.74
C LEU A 105 10.23 17.71 2.04
N GLY A 106 9.35 18.41 2.77
CA GLY A 106 8.53 19.48 2.20
C GLY A 106 7.47 19.00 1.19
N VAL A 107 7.05 17.73 1.27
CA VAL A 107 5.97 17.20 0.43
C VAL A 107 4.66 17.86 0.83
N SER A 108 4.01 18.51 -0.13
CA SER A 108 2.73 19.14 0.11
C SER A 108 1.65 18.10 0.50
N PRO A 109 0.80 18.35 1.50
CA PRO A 109 -0.19 17.39 2.01
C PRO A 109 -1.12 16.81 0.94
N GLU A 110 -1.54 17.60 -0.04
CA GLU A 110 -2.43 17.18 -1.13
C GLU A 110 -1.80 16.17 -2.09
N LYS A 111 -0.47 16.04 -2.07
CA LYS A 111 0.29 15.08 -2.87
C LYS A 111 0.41 13.71 -2.21
N LEU A 112 0.09 13.60 -0.93
CA LEU A 112 0.24 12.39 -0.13
C LEU A 112 -1.12 11.86 0.31
N VAL A 113 -1.31 10.55 0.23
CA VAL A 113 -2.48 9.88 0.82
C VAL A 113 -2.05 8.68 1.64
N VAL A 114 -2.75 8.46 2.75
CA VAL A 114 -2.68 7.19 3.49
C VAL A 114 -3.88 6.34 3.14
N LEU A 115 -3.64 5.10 2.72
CA LEU A 115 -4.67 4.13 2.38
C LEU A 115 -4.64 2.95 3.36
N SER A 116 -5.81 2.45 3.70
CA SER A 116 -5.98 1.15 4.36
C SER A 116 -7.25 0.46 3.87
N GLN A 117 -7.32 -0.85 4.02
CA GLN A 117 -8.56 -1.60 3.75
C GLN A 117 -9.55 -1.51 4.92
N TYR A 118 -9.09 -1.10 6.10
CA TYR A 118 -9.86 -1.15 7.34
C TYR A 118 -10.24 0.25 7.82
N ARG A 119 -11.54 0.45 8.07
CA ARG A 119 -12.08 1.74 8.55
C ARG A 119 -11.54 2.13 9.92
N LEU A 120 -11.40 1.18 10.84
CA LEU A 120 -10.84 1.45 12.17
C LEU A 120 -9.38 1.91 12.08
N GLN A 121 -8.57 1.27 11.22
CA GLN A 121 -7.21 1.72 10.93
C GLN A 121 -7.19 3.15 10.39
N CYS A 122 -8.04 3.48 9.40
CA CYS A 122 -8.13 4.84 8.88
C CYS A 122 -8.45 5.85 9.99
N ALA A 123 -9.47 5.58 10.80
CA ALA A 123 -9.89 6.48 11.87
C ALA A 123 -8.79 6.72 12.93
N GLN A 124 -8.10 5.65 13.37
CA GLN A 124 -7.02 5.77 14.34
C GLN A 124 -5.77 6.46 13.75
N ILE A 125 -5.49 6.28 12.44
CA ILE A 125 -4.45 7.07 11.76
C ILE A 125 -4.83 8.54 11.71
N GLU A 126 -6.06 8.88 11.33
CA GLU A 126 -6.55 10.27 11.30
C GLU A 126 -6.43 10.94 12.68
N GLU A 127 -6.87 10.25 13.74
CA GLU A 127 -6.75 10.73 15.11
C GLU A 127 -5.29 11.00 15.50
N LYS A 128 -4.40 10.04 15.22
CA LYS A 128 -2.99 10.17 15.56
C LYS A 128 -2.31 11.26 14.72
N LEU A 129 -2.62 11.40 13.45
CA LEU A 129 -2.15 12.51 12.61
C LEU A 129 -2.63 13.86 13.15
N ALA A 130 -3.90 13.96 13.55
CA ALA A 130 -4.44 15.19 14.13
C ALA A 130 -3.72 15.60 15.42
N ALA A 131 -3.43 14.62 16.30
CA ALA A 131 -2.66 14.85 17.52
C ALA A 131 -1.23 15.38 17.26
N GLU A 132 -0.62 15.00 16.14
CA GLU A 132 0.71 15.46 15.70
C GLU A 132 0.65 16.72 14.82
N GLY A 133 -0.53 17.34 14.64
CA GLY A 133 -0.69 18.54 13.80
C GLY A 133 -0.64 18.28 12.28
N LEU A 134 -0.87 17.04 11.85
CA LEU A 134 -0.79 16.57 10.46
C LEU A 134 -2.18 16.25 9.85
N HIS A 135 -3.25 16.84 10.38
CA HIS A 135 -4.65 16.60 10.01
C HIS A 135 -4.99 16.91 8.53
N GLN A 136 -4.14 17.66 7.84
CA GLN A 136 -4.27 18.01 6.43
C GLN A 136 -4.01 16.83 5.47
N VAL A 137 -3.38 15.75 5.95
CA VAL A 137 -3.12 14.56 5.12
C VAL A 137 -4.37 13.73 5.00
N LYS A 138 -4.76 13.43 3.75
CA LYS A 138 -5.92 12.60 3.49
C LYS A 138 -5.65 11.15 3.89
N VAL A 139 -6.55 10.58 4.69
CA VAL A 139 -6.62 9.16 4.98
C VAL A 139 -7.91 8.62 4.36
N ALA A 140 -7.85 7.46 3.70
CA ALA A 140 -9.03 6.88 3.06
C ALA A 140 -8.97 5.36 3.01
N THR A 141 -10.15 4.74 2.91
CA THR A 141 -10.21 3.33 2.56
C THR A 141 -9.86 3.13 1.09
N VAL A 142 -9.31 1.97 0.74
CA VAL A 142 -9.00 1.62 -0.66
C VAL A 142 -10.21 1.80 -1.57
N ILE A 143 -11.39 1.36 -1.13
CA ILE A 143 -12.66 1.48 -1.87
C ILE A 143 -12.98 2.96 -2.18
N LYS A 144 -12.84 3.85 -1.19
CA LYS A 144 -13.11 5.30 -1.36
C LYS A 144 -12.07 6.02 -2.22
N SER A 145 -10.93 5.39 -2.53
CA SER A 145 -9.86 5.97 -3.34
C SER A 145 -10.03 5.73 -4.85
N GLN A 146 -11.03 4.94 -5.26
CA GLN A 146 -11.22 4.53 -6.65
C GLN A 146 -11.37 5.77 -7.57
N GLY A 147 -10.59 5.80 -8.64
CA GLY A 147 -10.60 6.91 -9.61
C GLY A 147 -9.73 8.12 -9.24
N SER A 148 -9.24 8.21 -8.01
CA SER A 148 -8.29 9.26 -7.59
C SER A 148 -6.83 8.84 -7.77
N GLU A 149 -5.89 9.77 -7.74
CA GLU A 149 -4.45 9.50 -7.83
C GLU A 149 -3.67 10.50 -6.96
N TRP A 150 -2.52 10.07 -6.45
CA TRP A 150 -1.64 10.89 -5.61
C TRP A 150 -0.19 10.68 -6.02
N ASP A 151 0.64 11.69 -5.81
CA ASP A 151 2.08 11.56 -6.07
C ASP A 151 2.69 10.49 -5.14
N TYR A 152 2.27 10.48 -3.87
CA TYR A 152 2.76 9.55 -2.86
C TYR A 152 1.62 8.81 -2.18
N VAL A 153 1.77 7.49 -2.03
CA VAL A 153 0.81 6.63 -1.31
C VAL A 153 1.54 5.88 -0.21
N ILE A 154 0.96 5.91 0.98
CA ILE A 154 1.33 5.02 2.09
C ILE A 154 0.17 4.05 2.32
N LEU A 155 0.40 2.76 2.07
CA LEU A 155 -0.59 1.69 2.27
C LEU A 155 -0.31 0.95 3.59
N SER A 156 -1.26 0.95 4.52
CA SER A 156 -1.24 0.11 5.73
C SER A 156 -2.12 -1.13 5.53
N THR A 157 -1.51 -2.30 5.70
CA THR A 157 -2.16 -3.60 5.44
C THR A 157 -2.90 -4.18 6.65
N VAL A 158 -2.59 -3.71 7.86
CA VAL A 158 -3.21 -4.02 9.17
C VAL A 158 -2.96 -5.44 9.66
N ARG A 159 -3.23 -6.45 8.81
CA ARG A 159 -3.26 -7.85 9.23
C ARG A 159 -1.88 -8.35 9.61
N SER A 160 -1.81 -8.95 10.80
CA SER A 160 -0.56 -9.34 11.42
C SER A 160 -0.71 -10.59 12.29
N LYS A 161 0.24 -11.50 12.10
CA LYS A 161 0.46 -12.67 12.94
C LYS A 161 1.97 -12.90 13.09
N PRO A 162 2.48 -13.26 14.27
CA PRO A 162 3.85 -13.72 14.45
C PRO A 162 4.15 -14.90 13.53
N LYS A 163 5.37 -14.99 12.99
CA LYS A 163 5.76 -16.06 12.05
C LYS A 163 5.50 -17.46 12.61
N ILE A 164 5.72 -17.66 13.91
CA ILE A 164 5.55 -18.95 14.60
C ILE A 164 4.09 -19.41 14.69
N GLU A 165 3.13 -18.49 14.54
CA GLU A 165 1.68 -18.79 14.58
C GLU A 165 1.08 -19.01 13.18
N ILE A 166 1.87 -18.86 12.13
CA ILE A 166 1.41 -19.04 10.75
C ILE A 166 1.58 -20.51 10.37
N GLU A 167 0.49 -21.15 9.93
CA GLU A 167 0.54 -22.52 9.40
C GLU A 167 1.49 -22.61 8.20
N ASP A 168 2.28 -23.68 8.08
CA ASP A 168 3.22 -23.87 6.97
C ASP A 168 2.53 -23.85 5.59
N LYS A 169 1.31 -24.39 5.53
CA LYS A 169 0.46 -24.43 4.33
C LYS A 169 -0.98 -24.07 4.70
N PRO A 170 -1.27 -22.77 4.89
CA PRO A 170 -2.56 -22.35 5.41
C PRO A 170 -3.67 -22.63 4.40
N GLY A 171 -4.72 -23.32 4.84
CA GLY A 171 -5.89 -23.58 4.02
C GLY A 171 -6.70 -22.30 3.74
N LYS A 172 -7.60 -22.35 2.74
CA LYS A 172 -8.43 -21.20 2.36
C LYS A 172 -9.23 -20.61 3.53
N GLY A 173 -9.78 -21.46 4.40
CA GLY A 173 -10.53 -21.03 5.59
C GLY A 173 -9.64 -20.33 6.64
N TRP A 174 -8.40 -20.80 6.82
CA TRP A 174 -7.43 -20.12 7.68
C TRP A 174 -7.08 -18.75 7.11
N LYS A 175 -6.77 -18.69 5.80
CA LYS A 175 -6.45 -17.42 5.12
C LYS A 175 -7.61 -16.42 5.24
N LEU A 176 -8.85 -16.86 5.03
CA LEU A 176 -10.02 -15.97 5.15
C LEU A 176 -10.13 -15.34 6.54
N ARG A 177 -9.93 -16.13 7.59
CA ARG A 177 -9.97 -15.62 8.98
C ARG A 177 -8.82 -14.66 9.29
N HIS A 178 -7.61 -14.94 8.81
CA HIS A 178 -6.39 -14.24 9.23
C HIS A 178 -5.94 -13.11 8.29
N LEU A 179 -6.41 -13.09 7.04
CA LEU A 179 -6.07 -12.05 6.05
C LEU A 179 -7.27 -11.17 5.67
N GLY A 180 -8.52 -11.67 5.78
CA GLY A 180 -9.71 -10.88 5.46
C GLY A 180 -9.60 -10.14 4.11
N PHE A 181 -9.76 -8.81 4.14
CA PHE A 181 -9.70 -7.94 2.95
C PHE A 181 -8.36 -7.98 2.22
N THR A 182 -7.28 -8.40 2.87
CA THR A 182 -5.98 -8.48 2.22
C THR A 182 -5.89 -9.60 1.17
N MET A 183 -6.88 -10.51 1.16
CA MET A 183 -7.08 -11.49 0.10
C MET A 183 -7.71 -10.89 -1.18
N ASP A 184 -8.27 -9.69 -1.11
CA ASP A 184 -8.88 -9.04 -2.27
C ASP A 184 -7.80 -8.45 -3.18
N GLU A 185 -7.49 -9.22 -4.23
CA GLU A 185 -6.53 -8.88 -5.26
C GLU A 185 -6.90 -7.61 -6.04
N ASN A 186 -8.19 -7.30 -6.20
CA ASN A 186 -8.62 -6.07 -6.86
C ASN A 186 -8.31 -4.87 -5.97
N GLN A 187 -8.57 -4.96 -4.67
CA GLN A 187 -8.20 -3.90 -3.73
C GLN A 187 -6.68 -3.71 -3.65
N MET A 188 -5.90 -4.79 -3.68
CA MET A 188 -4.44 -4.71 -3.79
C MET A 188 -4.05 -3.90 -5.04
N ASN A 189 -4.54 -4.29 -6.21
CA ASN A 189 -4.23 -3.58 -7.46
C ASN A 189 -4.67 -2.10 -7.41
N VAL A 190 -5.88 -1.81 -6.92
CA VAL A 190 -6.38 -0.44 -6.78
C VAL A 190 -5.45 0.38 -5.90
N ALA A 191 -5.08 -0.13 -4.72
CA ALA A 191 -4.22 0.58 -3.77
C ALA A 191 -2.82 0.87 -4.35
N LEU A 192 -2.18 -0.12 -4.96
CA LEU A 192 -0.84 0.01 -5.55
C LEU A 192 -0.84 1.01 -6.71
N THR A 193 -1.89 1.01 -7.54
CA THR A 193 -2.00 1.89 -8.73
C THR A 193 -2.48 3.32 -8.43
N ARG A 194 -2.69 3.66 -7.15
CA ARG A 194 -2.98 5.05 -6.75
C ARG A 194 -1.73 5.94 -6.74
N ALA A 195 -0.54 5.34 -6.61
CA ALA A 195 0.74 6.04 -6.49
C ALA A 195 1.30 6.43 -7.84
N ARG A 196 1.70 7.69 -8.01
CA ARG A 196 2.34 8.16 -9.25
C ARG A 196 3.87 8.17 -9.15
N ARG A 197 4.39 8.68 -8.04
CA ARG A 197 5.82 8.96 -7.85
C ARG A 197 6.46 8.09 -6.79
N GLY A 198 5.77 7.80 -5.70
CA GLY A 198 6.31 6.99 -4.61
C GLY A 198 5.27 6.12 -3.91
N LEU A 199 5.67 4.89 -3.58
CA LEU A 199 4.80 3.92 -2.91
C LEU A 199 5.47 3.34 -1.66
N VAL A 200 4.85 3.55 -0.50
CA VAL A 200 5.27 2.92 0.76
C VAL A 200 4.19 1.93 1.17
N VAL A 201 4.57 0.68 1.43
CA VAL A 201 3.66 -0.32 2.01
C VAL A 201 4.15 -0.70 3.39
N VAL A 202 3.30 -0.57 4.40
CA VAL A 202 3.58 -0.96 5.78
C VAL A 202 2.76 -2.20 6.10
N GLY A 203 3.43 -3.28 6.52
CA GLY A 203 2.74 -4.54 6.75
C GLY A 203 3.58 -5.71 7.25
N ASN A 204 2.91 -6.82 7.51
CA ASN A 204 3.55 -8.04 7.97
C ASN A 204 3.89 -8.99 6.80
N LYS A 205 5.17 -8.97 6.37
CA LYS A 205 5.66 -9.80 5.26
C LYS A 205 5.43 -11.31 5.46
N TYR A 206 5.42 -11.80 6.71
CA TYR A 206 5.22 -13.22 6.98
C TYR A 206 3.80 -13.65 6.63
N LEU A 207 2.81 -12.88 7.11
CA LEU A 207 1.41 -13.19 6.88
C LEU A 207 1.01 -12.94 5.43
N LEU A 208 1.40 -11.79 4.86
CA LEU A 208 1.12 -11.44 3.48
C LEU A 208 1.78 -12.42 2.50
N GLY A 209 3.00 -12.88 2.80
CA GLY A 209 3.73 -13.86 1.97
C GLY A 209 3.06 -15.23 1.84
N THR A 210 1.96 -15.47 2.55
CA THR A 210 1.11 -16.66 2.35
C THR A 210 0.14 -16.52 1.16
N LEU A 211 0.01 -15.32 0.58
CA LEU A 211 -0.76 -15.04 -0.63
C LEU A 211 0.17 -14.89 -1.83
N ASP A 212 -0.14 -15.53 -2.95
CA ASP A 212 0.79 -15.66 -4.08
C ASP A 212 1.20 -14.31 -4.67
N LYS A 213 0.26 -13.37 -4.86
CA LYS A 213 0.57 -12.02 -5.37
C LYS A 213 1.41 -11.18 -4.41
N TRP A 214 1.10 -11.22 -3.12
CA TRP A 214 1.91 -10.54 -2.10
C TRP A 214 3.31 -11.17 -2.01
N LYS A 215 3.42 -12.50 -2.09
CA LYS A 215 4.70 -13.20 -2.13
C LYS A 215 5.54 -12.78 -3.33
N ALA A 216 4.94 -12.69 -4.52
CA ALA A 216 5.60 -12.20 -5.73
C ALA A 216 6.07 -10.74 -5.57
N MET A 217 5.25 -9.86 -4.98
CA MET A 217 5.63 -8.47 -4.68
C MET A 217 6.82 -8.41 -3.72
N LEU A 218 6.77 -9.17 -2.62
CA LEU A 218 7.83 -9.22 -1.62
C LEU A 218 9.14 -9.72 -2.22
N HIS A 219 9.08 -10.72 -3.11
CA HIS A 219 10.25 -11.19 -3.85
C HIS A 219 10.85 -10.07 -4.71
N HIS A 220 10.02 -9.43 -5.55
CA HIS A 220 10.46 -8.34 -6.42
C HIS A 220 11.09 -7.17 -5.65
N TYR A 221 10.54 -6.82 -4.49
CA TYR A 221 11.06 -5.75 -3.64
C TYR A 221 12.35 -6.19 -2.91
N SER A 222 12.51 -7.48 -2.60
CA SER A 222 13.75 -7.99 -2.00
C SER A 222 14.93 -7.98 -2.97
N GLU A 223 14.71 -8.23 -4.26
CA GLU A 223 15.75 -8.22 -5.30
C GLU A 223 16.37 -6.83 -5.51
N THR A 224 15.67 -5.79 -5.09
CA THR A 224 16.01 -4.37 -5.32
C THR A 224 16.33 -3.63 -4.02
N ASN A 225 16.50 -4.35 -2.90
CA ASN A 225 16.66 -3.77 -1.55
C ASN A 225 15.51 -2.86 -1.09
N SER A 226 14.34 -2.95 -1.72
CA SER A 226 13.11 -2.23 -1.37
C SER A 226 12.25 -2.96 -0.32
N LEU A 227 12.76 -4.00 0.33
CA LEU A 227 12.10 -4.69 1.46
C LEU A 227 12.94 -4.51 2.72
N VAL A 228 12.48 -3.69 3.65
CA VAL A 228 13.22 -3.29 4.87
C VAL A 228 12.38 -3.49 6.13
N ALA A 229 12.98 -3.47 7.32
CA ALA A 229 12.18 -3.37 8.55
C ALA A 229 11.60 -1.96 8.66
N ALA A 230 10.35 -1.83 9.12
CA ALA A 230 9.67 -0.55 9.18
C ALA A 230 10.41 0.47 10.06
N ARG A 231 11.09 0.00 11.12
CA ARG A 231 11.92 0.83 12.00
C ARG A 231 13.15 1.43 11.31
N ASP A 232 13.66 0.80 10.24
CA ASP A 232 14.88 1.22 9.56
C ASP A 232 14.60 2.24 8.43
N PHE A 233 13.34 2.38 8.01
CA PHE A 233 12.94 3.35 6.98
C PHE A 233 12.58 4.70 7.62
N LEU A 234 13.17 5.80 7.12
CA LEU A 234 12.89 7.19 7.54
C LEU A 234 12.91 7.38 9.07
N PHE A 235 14.04 7.04 9.66
CA PHE A 235 14.34 7.22 11.08
C PHE A 235 15.05 8.54 11.34
#